data_AF-A0A966SJ47-F1
#
_entry.id   AF-A0A966SJ47-F1
#
_cell.length_a   1.000
_cell.length_b   1.000
_cell.length_c   1.000
_cell.angle_alpha   90.00
_cell.angle_beta   90.00
_cell.angle_gamma   90.00
#
_symmetry.space_group_name_H-M   'P 1'
#
loop_
_entity.id
_entity.type
_entity.pdbx_description
1 polymer ?
#
loop_
_entity_poly.entity_id
_entity_poly.type
_entity_poly.pdbx_seq_one_letter_code
_entity_poly.pdbx_strand_id
1 'polypeptide(L)'
;MNENPDSTRYLEPNDIARRFGAKPGFQLIDFTQVALPVFVVPIDAIVIASKPLQLVDEFLLRSIAEGLNTLEAVAGFLGLENVFVKKRLGELIGQDLLAYGPGEDGSPKAALTTKGTDALKKALVVQPKRESFTLAIDGITRQALTTRPGRMLAVRDVRAFGLLEIRAFPEDKA
;
A
#
# COMPACT_ATOMS: atom_id res chain seq x y z
N MET A 1 -13.14 5.22 -29.56
CA MET A 1 -12.32 6.37 -29.11
C MET A 1 -11.46 5.83 -27.97
N ASN A 2 -10.24 5.38 -28.26
CA ASN A 2 -9.36 4.77 -27.25
C ASN A 2 -8.62 5.89 -26.51
N GLU A 3 -8.94 6.09 -25.24
CA GLU A 3 -8.08 6.84 -24.33
C GLU A 3 -6.85 5.98 -24.00
N ASN A 4 -5.67 6.46 -24.39
CA ASN A 4 -4.39 5.81 -24.11
C ASN A 4 -3.90 6.27 -22.73
N PRO A 5 -3.75 5.40 -21.72
CA PRO A 5 -3.50 5.81 -20.33
C PRO A 5 -2.04 6.18 -20.02
N ASP A 6 -1.20 6.42 -21.04
CA ASP A 6 0.26 6.52 -20.88
C ASP A 6 0.83 7.93 -21.10
N SER A 7 0.04 8.96 -20.82
CA SER A 7 0.48 10.36 -20.95
C SER A 7 1.22 10.84 -19.69
N THR A 8 2.33 10.18 -19.34
CA THR A 8 3.38 10.90 -18.58
C THR A 8 3.92 11.93 -19.57
N ARG A 9 3.48 13.19 -19.46
CA ARG A 9 3.97 14.31 -20.29
C ARG A 9 5.49 14.32 -20.21
N TYR A 10 6.18 13.85 -21.25
CA TYR A 10 7.60 14.07 -21.39
C TYR A 10 7.78 15.58 -21.55
N LEU A 11 8.17 16.25 -20.47
CA LEU A 11 8.59 17.63 -20.54
C LEU A 11 9.91 17.67 -21.28
N GLU A 12 9.99 18.47 -22.34
CA GLU A 12 11.24 18.68 -23.05
C GLU A 12 12.30 19.22 -22.07
N PRO A 13 13.57 18.83 -22.19
CA PRO A 13 14.61 19.19 -21.21
C PRO A 13 14.72 20.70 -20.99
N ASN A 14 14.51 21.49 -22.04
CA ASN A 14 14.47 22.95 -21.99
C ASN A 14 13.34 23.49 -21.10
N ASP A 15 12.16 22.86 -21.10
CA ASP A 15 11.02 23.29 -20.28
C ASP A 15 11.27 22.99 -18.81
N ILE A 16 11.90 21.85 -18.52
CA ILE A 16 12.34 21.49 -17.17
C ILE A 16 13.37 22.50 -16.68
N ALA A 17 14.41 22.77 -17.47
CA ALA A 17 15.46 23.72 -17.14
C ALA A 17 14.90 25.13 -16.86
N ARG A 18 13.99 25.63 -17.71
CA ARG A 18 13.32 26.92 -17.48
C ARG A 18 12.49 26.94 -16.21
N ARG A 19 11.74 25.88 -15.92
CA ARG A 19 10.88 25.79 -14.73
C ARG A 19 11.67 25.74 -13.43
N PHE A 20 12.80 25.01 -13.41
CA PHE A 20 13.58 24.78 -12.19
C PHE A 20 14.86 25.61 -12.08
N GLY A 21 15.23 26.35 -13.13
CA GLY A 21 16.41 27.20 -13.17
C GLY A 21 16.28 28.54 -12.44
N ALA A 22 15.06 28.96 -12.10
CA ALA A 22 14.82 30.23 -11.41
C ALA A 22 15.09 30.10 -9.90
N LYS A 23 16.23 30.63 -9.45
CA LYS A 23 16.55 30.83 -8.02
C LYS A 23 16.91 32.31 -7.79
N PRO A 24 16.32 33.00 -6.80
CA PRO A 24 16.61 34.41 -6.55
C PRO A 24 18.11 34.67 -6.38
N GLY A 25 18.66 35.63 -7.13
CA GLY A 25 20.08 35.97 -7.12
C GLY A 25 20.99 35.04 -7.93
N PHE A 26 20.45 34.03 -8.62
CA PHE A 26 21.20 33.11 -9.48
C PHE A 26 20.61 33.07 -10.89
N GLN A 27 21.48 32.92 -11.89
CA GLN A 27 21.10 32.72 -13.29
C GLN A 27 21.54 31.32 -13.72
N LEU A 28 20.62 30.54 -14.30
CA LEU A 28 20.96 29.26 -14.91
C LEU A 28 21.84 29.52 -16.14
N ILE A 29 23.07 29.00 -16.11
CA ILE A 29 24.04 29.17 -17.21
C ILE A 29 23.98 27.99 -18.18
N ASP A 30 23.85 26.77 -17.67
CA ASP A 30 23.85 25.55 -18.47
C ASP A 30 23.10 24.42 -17.77
N PHE A 31 22.67 23.43 -18.54
CA PHE A 31 22.10 22.19 -18.05
C PHE A 31 22.40 21.05 -19.03
N THR A 32 22.50 19.83 -18.51
CA THR A 32 22.68 18.64 -19.34
C THR A 32 21.80 17.51 -18.85
N GLN A 33 21.45 16.60 -19.75
CA GLN A 33 20.76 15.38 -19.39
C GLN A 33 21.77 14.34 -18.93
N VAL A 34 21.46 13.72 -17.79
CA VAL A 34 22.33 12.72 -17.18
C VAL A 34 21.54 11.44 -16.92
N ALA A 35 22.23 10.30 -17.00
CA ALA A 35 21.72 9.03 -16.54
C ALA A 35 22.12 8.83 -15.08
N LEU A 36 21.12 8.64 -14.22
CA LEU A 36 21.33 8.37 -12.80
C LEU A 36 21.46 6.85 -12.55
N PRO A 37 22.35 6.44 -11.65
CA PRO A 37 22.55 5.03 -11.34
C PRO A 37 21.36 4.52 -10.52
N VAL A 38 20.87 3.32 -10.87
CA VAL A 38 19.80 2.64 -10.15
C VAL A 38 20.22 1.21 -9.88
N PHE A 39 20.17 0.79 -8.63
CA PHE A 39 20.35 -0.60 -8.24
C PHE A 39 19.01 -1.32 -8.26
N VAL A 40 18.96 -2.45 -8.95
CA VAL A 40 17.76 -3.27 -9.08
C VAL A 40 17.98 -4.54 -8.26
N VAL A 41 17.38 -4.59 -7.08
CA VAL A 41 17.56 -5.69 -6.12
C VAL A 41 16.35 -6.62 -6.19
N PRO A 42 16.50 -7.86 -6.67
CA PRO A 42 15.47 -8.87 -6.53
C PRO A 42 15.39 -9.29 -5.05
N ILE A 43 14.20 -9.23 -4.48
CA ILE A 43 13.92 -9.60 -3.10
C ILE A 43 12.98 -10.79 -3.11
N ASP A 44 13.42 -11.86 -2.44
CA ASP A 44 12.58 -12.98 -2.05
C ASP A 44 12.24 -12.84 -0.57
N ALA A 45 10.98 -12.62 -0.25
CA ALA A 45 10.52 -12.42 1.12
C ALA A 45 9.39 -13.38 1.49
N ILE A 46 9.34 -13.74 2.78
CA ILE A 46 8.14 -14.35 3.36
C ILE A 46 7.30 -13.19 3.89
N VAL A 47 6.13 -12.99 3.28
CA VAL A 47 5.20 -11.92 3.65
C VAL A 47 3.93 -12.51 4.25
N ILE A 48 3.40 -11.83 5.25
CA ILE A 48 2.05 -12.10 5.74
C ILE A 48 1.11 -11.33 4.82
N ALA A 49 0.31 -12.04 4.03
CA ALA A 49 -0.69 -11.42 3.18
C ALA A 49 -1.60 -10.52 4.03
N SER A 50 -2.00 -9.36 3.50
CA SER A 50 -2.94 -8.47 4.17
C SER A 50 -4.15 -9.26 4.66
N LYS A 51 -4.47 -9.15 5.96
CA LYS A 51 -5.67 -9.77 6.52
C LYS A 51 -6.89 -9.14 5.84
N PRO A 52 -7.85 -9.94 5.34
CA PRO A 52 -9.04 -9.41 4.68
C PRO A 52 -9.94 -8.61 5.63
N LEU A 53 -9.82 -8.86 6.94
CA LEU A 53 -10.52 -8.13 7.98
C LEU A 53 -9.54 -7.23 8.73
N GLN A 54 -10.01 -6.02 9.07
CA GLN A 54 -9.31 -5.17 10.03
C GLN A 54 -9.29 -5.85 11.40
N LEU A 55 -8.26 -5.57 12.21
CA LEU A 55 -8.05 -6.25 13.48
C LEU A 55 -9.27 -6.16 14.41
N VAL A 56 -9.82 -4.96 14.56
CA VAL A 56 -11.01 -4.72 15.40
C VAL A 56 -12.19 -5.53 14.88
N ASP A 57 -12.43 -5.52 13.57
CA ASP A 57 -13.54 -6.24 12.96
C ASP A 57 -13.40 -7.74 13.16
N GLU A 58 -12.19 -8.29 13.01
CA GLU A 58 -11.90 -9.70 13.31
C GLU A 58 -12.33 -10.04 14.74
N PHE A 59 -11.91 -9.27 15.74
CA PHE A 59 -12.27 -9.54 17.12
C PHE A 59 -13.76 -9.35 17.41
N LEU A 60 -14.43 -8.39 16.77
CA LEU A 60 -15.89 -8.25 16.88
C LEU A 60 -16.60 -9.50 16.36
N LEU A 61 -16.23 -9.98 15.17
CA LEU A 61 -16.81 -11.19 14.57
C LEU A 61 -16.50 -12.44 15.42
N ARG A 62 -15.30 -12.56 16.00
CA ARG A 62 -14.95 -13.67 16.91
C ARG A 62 -15.79 -13.64 18.18
N SER A 63 -15.92 -12.48 18.83
CA SER A 63 -16.73 -12.35 20.03
C SER A 63 -18.18 -12.77 19.78
N ILE A 64 -18.76 -12.34 18.65
CA ILE A 64 -20.11 -12.73 18.25
C ILE A 64 -20.21 -14.22 17.93
N ALA A 65 -19.19 -14.81 17.29
CA ALA A 65 -19.11 -16.26 17.05
C ALA A 65 -19.13 -17.07 18.36
N GLU A 66 -18.48 -16.56 19.40
CA GLU A 66 -18.42 -17.16 20.74
C GLU A 66 -19.64 -16.81 21.62
N GLY A 67 -20.67 -16.16 21.06
CA GLY A 67 -21.93 -15.88 21.74
C GLY A 67 -22.03 -14.53 22.46
N LEU A 68 -20.97 -13.70 22.42
CA LEU A 68 -21.05 -12.30 22.85
C LEU A 68 -21.74 -11.49 21.75
N ASN A 69 -23.07 -11.43 21.80
CA ASN A 69 -23.90 -10.93 20.69
C ASN A 69 -24.71 -9.67 21.00
N THR A 70 -24.50 -9.04 22.16
CA THR A 70 -25.05 -7.72 22.46
C THR A 70 -23.97 -6.65 22.38
N LEU A 71 -24.36 -5.41 22.07
CA LEU A 71 -23.44 -4.28 21.98
C LEU A 71 -22.62 -4.13 23.28
N GLU A 72 -23.30 -4.18 24.42
CA GLU A 72 -22.70 -4.00 25.74
C GLU A 72 -21.75 -5.14 26.10
N ALA A 73 -22.13 -6.39 25.80
CA ALA A 73 -21.27 -7.54 26.08
C ALA A 73 -19.99 -7.50 25.23
N VAL A 74 -20.12 -7.20 23.94
CA VAL A 74 -18.97 -7.11 23.03
C VAL A 74 -18.05 -5.96 23.40
N ALA A 75 -18.60 -4.77 23.64
CA ALA A 75 -17.83 -3.59 24.01
C ALA A 75 -17.13 -3.77 25.37
N GLY A 76 -17.84 -4.30 26.36
CA GLY A 76 -17.28 -4.60 27.68
C GLY A 76 -16.17 -5.66 27.62
N PHE A 77 -16.36 -6.73 26.84
CA PHE A 77 -15.36 -7.78 26.69
C PHE A 77 -14.08 -7.29 25.99
N LEU A 78 -14.22 -6.47 24.94
CA LEU A 78 -13.08 -5.93 24.19
C LEU A 78 -12.46 -4.70 24.84
N GLY A 79 -13.06 -4.15 25.91
CA GLY A 79 -12.61 -2.92 26.55
C GLY A 79 -12.72 -1.69 25.64
N LEU A 80 -13.72 -1.66 24.76
CA LEU A 80 -13.95 -0.60 23.77
C LEU A 80 -15.17 0.24 24.12
N GLU A 81 -15.20 1.49 23.66
CA GLU A 81 -16.36 2.36 23.85
C GLU A 81 -17.57 1.91 23.01
N ASN A 82 -18.77 1.94 23.60
CA ASN A 82 -20.02 1.55 22.94
C ASN A 82 -20.26 2.31 21.62
N VAL A 83 -19.92 3.60 21.55
CA VAL A 83 -20.11 4.41 20.33
C VAL A 83 -19.25 3.89 19.18
N PHE A 84 -17.99 3.54 19.48
CA PHE A 84 -17.07 2.98 18.51
C PHE A 84 -17.55 1.60 18.04
N VAL A 85 -17.89 0.71 18.96
CA VAL A 85 -18.38 -0.65 18.64
C VAL A 85 -19.66 -0.58 17.82
N LYS A 86 -20.61 0.27 18.20
CA LYS A 86 -21.87 0.47 17.46
C LYS A 86 -21.62 0.91 16.02
N LYS A 87 -20.69 1.84 15.80
CA LYS A 87 -20.29 2.27 14.45
C LYS A 87 -19.71 1.10 13.64
N ARG A 88 -18.75 0.36 14.22
CA ARG A 88 -18.13 -0.80 13.55
C ARG A 88 -19.15 -1.89 13.22
N LEU A 89 -20.04 -2.23 14.14
CA LEU A 89 -21.12 -3.18 13.90
C LEU A 89 -22.02 -2.73 12.74
N GLY A 90 -22.36 -1.44 12.66
CA GLY A 90 -23.11 -0.88 11.54
C GLY A 90 -22.40 -1.04 10.19
N GLU A 91 -21.08 -0.82 10.15
CA GLU A 91 -20.26 -1.05 8.94
C GLU A 91 -20.22 -2.54 8.55
N LEU A 92 -20.09 -3.43 9.53
CA LEU A 92 -20.09 -4.89 9.30
C LEU A 92 -21.45 -5.41 8.81
N ILE A 93 -22.54 -4.84 9.30
CA ILE A 93 -23.90 -5.11 8.78
C ILE A 93 -24.00 -4.60 7.33
N GLY A 94 -23.52 -3.38 7.05
CA GLY A 94 -23.49 -2.83 5.69
C GLY A 94 -22.65 -3.65 4.70
N GLN A 95 -21.66 -4.38 5.19
CA GLN A 95 -20.85 -5.33 4.42
C GLN A 95 -21.46 -6.74 4.33
N ASP A 96 -22.64 -6.97 4.90
CA ASP A 96 -23.32 -8.27 4.97
C ASP A 96 -22.49 -9.34 5.72
N LEU A 97 -21.68 -8.92 6.70
CA LEU A 97 -20.91 -9.84 7.56
C LEU A 97 -21.68 -10.16 8.86
N LEU A 98 -22.59 -9.28 9.26
CA LEU A 98 -23.44 -9.44 10.43
C LEU A 98 -24.90 -9.16 10.07
N ALA A 99 -25.80 -9.85 10.76
CA ALA A 99 -27.22 -9.53 10.82
C ALA A 99 -27.58 -9.13 12.25
N TYR A 100 -28.60 -8.29 12.38
CA TYR A 100 -29.14 -7.88 13.69
C TYR A 100 -30.61 -8.29 13.75
N GLY A 101 -31.00 -9.01 14.80
CA GLY A 101 -32.35 -9.54 14.92
C GLY A 101 -32.78 -9.74 16.38
N PRO A 102 -34.07 -10.03 16.63
CA PRO A 102 -34.54 -10.35 17.96
C PRO A 102 -33.92 -11.66 18.44
N GLY A 103 -33.32 -11.63 19.63
CA GLY A 103 -32.92 -12.82 20.37
C GLY A 103 -34.12 -13.55 20.97
N GLU A 104 -33.89 -14.75 21.48
CA GLU A 104 -34.93 -15.57 22.16
C GLU A 104 -35.57 -14.85 23.36
N ASP A 105 -34.81 -13.96 23.99
CA ASP A 105 -35.23 -13.11 25.11
C ASP A 105 -35.87 -11.77 24.67
N GLY A 106 -36.06 -11.57 23.37
CA GLY A 106 -36.56 -10.32 22.78
C GLY A 106 -35.52 -9.19 22.73
N SER A 107 -34.32 -9.39 23.30
CA SER A 107 -33.22 -8.42 23.20
C SER A 107 -32.57 -8.48 21.82
N PRO A 108 -32.14 -7.35 21.24
CA PRO A 108 -31.61 -7.37 19.89
C PRO A 108 -30.16 -7.89 19.90
N LYS A 109 -29.91 -8.97 19.15
CA LYS A 109 -28.64 -9.70 19.10
C LYS A 109 -28.03 -9.66 17.70
N ALA A 110 -26.71 -9.55 17.65
CA ALA A 110 -25.93 -9.70 16.43
C ALA A 110 -25.68 -11.19 16.15
N ALA A 111 -25.79 -11.59 14.89
CA ALA A 111 -25.43 -12.91 14.43
C ALA A 111 -24.56 -12.82 13.16
N LEU A 112 -23.62 -13.75 13.01
CA LEU A 112 -22.84 -13.87 11.79
C LEU A 112 -23.73 -14.34 10.64
N THR A 113 -23.59 -13.70 9.48
CA THR A 113 -24.13 -14.25 8.24
C THR A 113 -23.25 -15.42 7.75
N THR A 114 -23.70 -16.14 6.73
CA THR A 114 -22.84 -17.12 6.03
C THR A 114 -21.57 -16.46 5.51
N LYS A 115 -21.71 -15.27 4.90
CA LYS A 115 -20.59 -14.47 4.39
C LYS A 115 -19.65 -14.02 5.52
N GLY A 116 -20.18 -13.58 6.66
CA GLY A 116 -19.41 -13.25 7.85
C GLY A 116 -18.61 -14.42 8.40
N THR A 117 -19.24 -15.59 8.47
CA THR A 117 -18.60 -16.83 8.92
C THR A 117 -17.44 -17.24 8.00
N ASP A 118 -17.63 -17.14 6.69
CA ASP A 118 -16.59 -17.45 5.71
C ASP A 118 -15.45 -16.42 5.73
N ALA A 119 -15.77 -15.14 5.89
CA ALA A 119 -14.77 -14.08 6.04
C ALA A 119 -13.90 -14.30 7.30
N LEU A 120 -14.54 -14.67 8.42
CA LEU A 120 -13.85 -14.98 9.67
C LEU A 120 -12.92 -16.20 9.52
N LYS A 121 -13.40 -17.28 8.90
CA LYS A 121 -12.58 -18.47 8.61
C LYS A 121 -11.35 -18.12 7.77
N LYS A 122 -11.52 -17.30 6.73
CA LYS A 122 -10.41 -16.85 5.87
C LYS A 122 -9.39 -16.01 6.64
N ALA A 123 -9.84 -15.14 7.55
CA ALA A 123 -8.96 -14.30 8.36
C ALA A 123 -8.12 -15.11 9.38
N LEU A 124 -8.64 -16.24 9.86
CA LEU A 124 -7.90 -17.16 10.74
C LEU A 124 -6.80 -17.95 10.01
N VAL A 125 -6.86 -18.03 8.67
CA VAL A 125 -5.94 -18.82 7.82
C VAL A 125 -4.94 -17.91 7.10
N VAL A 126 -4.51 -16.81 7.71
CA VAL A 126 -3.44 -15.99 7.11
C VAL A 126 -2.11 -16.72 7.26
N GLN A 127 -1.75 -17.47 6.23
CA GLN A 127 -0.46 -18.14 6.15
C GLN A 127 0.60 -17.19 5.58
N PRO A 128 1.83 -17.23 6.11
CA PRO A 128 2.96 -16.59 5.45
C PRO A 128 3.10 -17.15 4.03
N LYS A 129 3.19 -16.28 3.03
CA LYS A 129 3.44 -16.65 1.64
C LYS A 129 4.80 -16.13 1.20
N ARG A 130 5.47 -16.90 0.35
CA ARG A 130 6.70 -16.43 -0.31
C ARG A 130 6.31 -15.53 -1.49
N GLU A 131 6.81 -14.31 -1.49
CA GLU A 131 6.67 -13.38 -2.61
C GLU A 131 8.03 -12.90 -3.08
N SER A 132 8.15 -12.74 -4.40
CA SER A 132 9.31 -12.17 -5.05
C SER A 132 8.93 -10.84 -5.66
N PHE A 133 9.66 -9.79 -5.32
CA PHE A 133 9.48 -8.47 -5.90
C PHE A 133 10.83 -7.80 -6.13
N THR A 134 10.84 -6.76 -6.96
CA THR A 134 12.06 -6.01 -7.28
C THR A 134 12.01 -4.65 -6.62
N LEU A 135 13.05 -4.32 -5.86
CA LEU A 135 13.24 -3.00 -5.28
C LEU A 135 14.27 -2.23 -6.10
N ALA A 136 13.88 -1.07 -6.61
CA ALA A 136 14.81 -0.14 -7.22
C ALA A 136 15.31 0.86 -6.18
N ILE A 137 16.61 1.07 -6.13
CA ILE A 137 17.29 1.94 -5.18
C ILE A 137 18.07 2.98 -5.97
N ASP A 138 17.92 4.24 -5.60
CA ASP A 138 18.73 5.34 -6.11
C ASP A 138 20.20 5.10 -5.73
N GLY A 139 21.07 5.03 -6.74
CA GLY A 139 22.49 4.75 -6.55
C GLY A 139 23.28 5.89 -5.92
N ILE A 140 22.71 7.09 -5.76
CA ILE A 140 23.34 8.26 -5.11
C ILE A 140 22.83 8.41 -3.68
N THR A 141 21.51 8.36 -3.49
CA THR A 141 20.90 8.60 -2.16
C THR A 141 20.73 7.34 -1.33
N ARG A 142 20.86 6.16 -1.95
CA ARG A 142 20.59 4.83 -1.37
C ARG A 142 19.15 4.67 -0.84
N GLN A 143 18.24 5.54 -1.27
CA GLN A 143 16.83 5.45 -0.91
C GLN A 143 16.06 4.58 -1.91
N ALA A 144 15.05 3.87 -1.40
CA ALA A 144 14.12 3.13 -2.24
C ALA A 144 13.34 4.10 -3.14
N LEU A 145 13.29 3.80 -4.44
CA LEU A 145 12.43 4.50 -5.38
C LEU A 145 10.99 4.03 -5.15
N THR A 146 10.13 4.93 -4.69
CA THR A 146 8.72 4.65 -4.36
C THR A 146 7.84 4.51 -5.60
N THR A 147 8.24 5.12 -6.70
CA THR A 147 7.61 4.95 -8.01
C THR A 147 8.15 3.69 -8.67
N ARG A 148 7.30 2.96 -9.40
CA ARG A 148 7.80 1.97 -10.36
C ARG A 148 8.82 2.69 -11.24
N PRO A 149 10.06 2.21 -11.33
CA PRO A 149 10.99 2.76 -12.31
C PRO A 149 10.26 2.73 -13.64
N GLY A 150 10.28 3.83 -14.39
CA GLY A 150 9.84 3.81 -15.77
C GLY A 150 10.76 2.87 -16.58
N ARG A 151 10.93 3.16 -17.86
CA ARG A 151 11.94 2.44 -18.65
C ARG A 151 13.33 2.77 -18.12
N MET A 152 13.92 1.85 -17.36
CA MET A 152 15.35 1.91 -17.01
C MET A 152 16.17 1.74 -18.29
N LEU A 153 17.20 2.57 -18.43
CA LEU A 153 18.10 2.49 -19.58
C LEU A 153 19.26 1.55 -19.25
N ALA A 154 19.55 0.63 -20.17
CA ALA A 154 20.80 -0.11 -20.10
C ALA A 154 21.97 0.85 -20.35
N VAL A 155 23.15 0.57 -19.77
CA VAL A 155 24.37 1.37 -19.96
C VAL A 155 24.70 1.57 -21.45
N ARG A 156 24.43 0.56 -22.28
CA ARG A 156 24.59 0.66 -23.75
C ARG A 156 23.71 1.78 -24.33
N ASP A 157 22.46 1.86 -23.89
CA ASP A 157 21.48 2.81 -24.41
C ASP A 157 21.79 4.23 -23.90
N VAL A 158 22.25 4.36 -22.65
CA VAL A 158 22.77 5.63 -22.09
C VAL A 158 23.87 6.20 -22.99
N ARG A 159 24.84 5.37 -23.37
CA ARG A 159 25.93 5.77 -24.27
C ARG A 159 25.43 6.06 -25.68
N ALA A 160 24.52 5.25 -26.21
CA ALA A 160 23.94 5.47 -27.54
C ALA A 160 23.15 6.78 -27.64
N PHE A 161 22.51 7.20 -26.56
CA PHE A 161 21.80 8.47 -26.46
C PHE A 161 22.70 9.67 -26.13
N GLY A 162 24.01 9.46 -25.92
CA GLY A 162 24.95 10.52 -25.59
C GLY A 162 24.72 11.14 -24.20
N LEU A 163 24.05 10.42 -23.30
CA LEU A 163 23.80 10.89 -21.94
C LEU A 163 25.06 10.75 -21.08
N LEU A 164 25.29 11.73 -20.21
CA LEU A 164 26.36 11.65 -19.23
C LEU A 164 25.98 10.66 -18.11
N GLU A 165 26.80 9.63 -17.92
CA GLU A 165 26.61 8.63 -16.86
C GLU A 165 27.13 9.16 -15.53
N ILE A 166 26.24 9.26 -14.53
CA ILE A 166 26.63 9.57 -13.14
C ILE A 166 26.93 8.27 -12.41
N ARG A 167 28.09 8.21 -11.75
CA ARG A 167 28.47 7.05 -10.94
C ARG A 167 27.67 7.01 -9.63
N ALA A 168 27.43 5.80 -9.14
CA ALA A 168 26.83 5.60 -7.83
C ALA A 168 27.72 6.20 -6.72
N PHE A 169 27.10 6.68 -5.65
CA PHE A 169 27.76 7.23 -4.48
C PHE A 169 27.09 6.72 -3.18
N PRO A 170 27.86 6.44 -2.11
CA PRO A 170 29.31 6.26 -2.12
C PRO A 170 29.71 5.13 -3.07
N GLU A 171 30.95 5.17 -3.56
CA GLU A 171 31.48 4.05 -4.35
C GLU A 171 31.40 2.77 -3.51
N ASP A 172 30.84 1.70 -4.07
CA ASP A 172 30.87 0.40 -3.40
C ASP A 172 32.34 0.02 -3.24
N LYS A 173 32.78 -0.14 -2.00
CA LYS A 173 34.08 -0.75 -1.70
C LYS A 173 33.97 -2.22 -2.07
N ALA A 174 34.41 -2.55 -3.29
CA ALA A 174 34.65 -3.93 -3.72
C ALA A 174 35.70 -4.59 -2.82
#